data_AF-A0A3C1PWR5-F1
#
_entry.id   AF-A0A3C1PWR5-F1
#
_cell.length_a   1.000
_cell.length_b   1.000
_cell.length_c   1.000
_cell.angle_alpha   90.00
_cell.angle_beta   90.00
_cell.angle_gamma   90.00
#
_symmetry.space_group_name_H-M   'P 1'
#
loop_
_entity.id
_entity.type
_entity.pdbx_description
1 polymer ?
#
loop_
_entity_poly.entity_id
_entity_poly.type
_entity_poly.pdbx_seq_one_letter_code
_entity_poly.pdbx_strand_id
1 'polypeptide(L)'
;MSLLNDDHSPRSRTFYEQTGVYGSRVWRARETILNGLEVKLPNDAFFRDYFGVKRNRIRLNWWQSQQTTFREAAVIDDSQRHSIPELPLPEKPPTYDGPLCFFGHYWMRGTPQIIHPKAICLDYSVALKDGALCAYQFRGEINAHQDHLVWVKKSATAT
;
A
#
# COMPACT_ATOMS: atom_id res chain seq x y z
N MET A 1 -7.31 -14.22 20.48
CA MET A 1 -6.06 -15.01 20.59
C MET A 1 -5.03 -14.55 19.56
N SER A 2 -3.74 -14.51 19.89
CA SER A 2 -2.67 -14.19 18.94
C SER A 2 -2.58 -15.24 17.83
N LEU A 3 -2.20 -14.84 16.61
CA LEU A 3 -1.91 -15.78 15.51
C LEU A 3 -0.55 -16.47 15.67
N LEU A 4 0.35 -15.89 16.46
CA LEU A 4 1.72 -16.34 16.67
C LEU A 4 1.95 -16.73 18.13
N ASN A 5 3.04 -17.45 18.37
CA ASN A 5 3.66 -17.60 19.68
C ASN A 5 4.33 -16.29 20.13
N ASP A 6 4.79 -16.24 21.37
CA ASP A 6 5.44 -15.06 21.94
C ASP A 6 6.81 -14.78 21.30
N ASP A 7 7.46 -15.81 20.74
CA ASP A 7 8.69 -15.71 19.95
C ASP A 7 8.45 -15.37 18.46
N HIS A 8 7.22 -14.97 18.11
CA HIS A 8 6.77 -14.69 16.75
C HIS A 8 6.75 -15.90 15.79
N SER A 9 6.98 -17.13 16.28
CA SER A 9 6.85 -18.32 15.46
C SER A 9 5.38 -18.72 15.24
N PRO A 10 5.05 -19.38 14.12
CA PRO A 10 3.74 -19.99 13.92
C PRO A 10 3.45 -21.08 14.96
N ARG A 11 2.23 -21.07 15.53
CA ARG A 11 1.81 -22.02 16.57
C ARG A 11 1.85 -23.49 16.14
N SER A 12 1.58 -23.76 14.86
CA SER A 12 1.64 -25.10 14.27
C SER A 12 1.63 -24.99 12.73
N ARG A 13 1.76 -26.13 12.04
CA ARG A 13 1.60 -26.21 10.57
C ARG A 13 0.27 -25.62 10.08
N THR A 14 -0.78 -25.74 10.88
CA THR A 14 -2.12 -25.22 10.57
C THR A 14 -2.09 -23.72 10.30
N PHE A 15 -1.17 -22.95 10.90
CA PHE A 15 -0.99 -21.54 10.53
C PHE A 15 -0.76 -21.38 9.02
N TYR A 16 0.19 -22.12 8.46
CA TYR A 16 0.53 -22.05 7.04
C TYR A 16 -0.62 -22.54 6.15
N GLU A 17 -1.28 -23.64 6.53
CA GLU A 17 -2.45 -24.14 5.80
C GLU A 17 -3.56 -23.08 5.77
N GLN A 18 -3.82 -22.41 6.90
CA GLN A 18 -4.82 -21.35 7.00
C GLN A 18 -4.45 -20.11 6.19
N THR A 19 -3.17 -19.88 5.84
CA THR A 19 -2.81 -18.81 4.89
C THR A 19 -3.40 -19.04 3.50
N GLY A 20 -3.74 -20.28 3.13
CA GLY A 20 -4.38 -20.62 1.85
C GLY A 20 -5.91 -20.73 1.92
N VAL A 21 -6.50 -20.77 3.12
CA VAL A 21 -7.95 -20.86 3.31
C VAL A 21 -8.57 -19.47 3.22
N TYR A 22 -9.24 -19.19 2.09
CA TYR A 22 -9.90 -17.91 1.85
C TYR A 22 -10.85 -17.53 3.00
N GLY A 23 -10.73 -16.29 3.49
CA GLY A 23 -11.55 -15.80 4.59
C GLY A 23 -11.18 -16.35 5.98
N SER A 24 -10.13 -17.17 6.12
CA SER A 24 -9.59 -17.48 7.44
C SER A 24 -8.96 -16.22 8.06
N ARG A 25 -8.81 -16.21 9.40
CA ARG A 25 -8.16 -15.09 10.08
C ARG A 25 -6.68 -14.94 9.69
N VAL A 26 -5.99 -16.05 9.46
CA VAL A 26 -4.58 -16.04 9.03
C VAL A 26 -4.47 -15.54 7.58
N TRP A 27 -5.36 -15.98 6.70
CA TRP A 27 -5.44 -15.48 5.32
C TRP A 27 -5.67 -13.97 5.29
N ARG A 28 -6.65 -13.44 6.06
CA ARG A 28 -6.90 -12.00 6.13
C ARG A 28 -5.68 -11.23 6.63
N ALA A 29 -5.00 -11.72 7.67
CA ALA A 29 -3.80 -11.10 8.21
C ALA A 29 -2.67 -11.08 7.18
N ARG A 30 -2.42 -12.20 6.49
CA ARG A 30 -1.48 -12.30 5.38
C ARG A 30 -1.79 -11.28 4.28
N GLU A 31 -3.04 -11.22 3.84
CA GLU A 31 -3.47 -10.30 2.80
C GLU A 31 -3.21 -8.84 3.20
N THR A 32 -3.60 -8.45 4.41
CA THR A 32 -3.35 -7.09 4.90
C THR A 32 -1.86 -6.76 4.98
N ILE A 33 -1.03 -7.68 5.48
CA ILE A 33 0.41 -7.44 5.69
C ILE A 33 1.18 -7.41 4.37
N LEU A 34 0.87 -8.32 3.43
CA LEU A 34 1.61 -8.44 2.17
C LEU A 34 1.08 -7.51 1.08
N ASN A 35 -0.24 -7.27 1.04
CA ASN A 35 -0.87 -6.51 -0.04
C ASN A 35 -1.33 -5.11 0.40
N GLY A 36 -1.35 -4.83 1.70
CA GLY A 36 -1.90 -3.61 2.27
C GLY A 36 -3.34 -3.74 2.75
N LEU A 37 -3.78 -2.76 3.54
CA LEU A 37 -5.16 -2.68 4.03
C LEU A 37 -6.10 -2.33 2.87
N GLU A 38 -7.07 -3.19 2.60
CA GLU A 38 -8.07 -2.97 1.55
C GLU A 38 -9.50 -2.92 2.07
N VAL A 39 -10.31 -2.09 1.42
CA VAL A 39 -11.76 -2.03 1.64
C VAL A 39 -12.53 -2.15 0.32
N LYS A 40 -13.70 -2.79 0.37
CA LYS A 40 -14.63 -2.84 -0.77
C LYS A 40 -15.31 -1.47 -0.93
N LEU A 41 -15.38 -0.98 -2.16
CA LEU A 41 -16.12 0.23 -2.48
C LEU A 41 -17.64 0.02 -2.33
N PRO A 42 -18.39 1.03 -1.87
CA PRO A 42 -19.84 0.96 -1.73
C PRO A 42 -20.56 1.09 -3.09
N ASN A 43 -21.87 0.79 -3.12
CA ASN A 43 -22.78 1.07 -4.24
C ASN A 43 -22.29 0.54 -5.61
N ASP A 44 -21.67 -0.64 -5.63
CA ASP A 44 -21.08 -1.26 -6.82
C ASP A 44 -20.06 -0.39 -7.57
N ALA A 45 -19.54 0.65 -6.90
CA ALA A 45 -18.51 1.51 -7.46
C ALA A 45 -17.24 0.71 -7.77
N PHE A 46 -16.57 1.15 -8.83
CA PHE A 46 -15.38 0.48 -9.34
C PHE A 46 -14.46 1.47 -10.04
N PHE A 47 -13.21 1.07 -10.21
CA PHE A 47 -12.25 1.69 -11.10
C PHE A 47 -11.61 0.60 -11.97
N ARG A 48 -10.80 0.99 -12.94
CA ARG A 48 -10.01 0.05 -13.74
C ARG A 48 -8.54 0.20 -13.37
N ASP A 49 -7.85 -0.90 -13.14
CA ASP A 49 -6.40 -0.83 -12.95
C ASP A 49 -5.67 -0.55 -14.28
N TYR A 50 -4.34 -0.46 -14.22
CA TYR A 50 -3.50 -0.15 -15.39
C TYR A 50 -3.54 -1.21 -16.50
N PHE A 51 -4.11 -2.39 -16.22
CA PHE A 51 -4.34 -3.45 -17.20
C PHE A 51 -5.80 -3.51 -17.66
N GLY A 52 -6.61 -2.51 -17.29
CA GLY A 52 -8.03 -2.40 -17.67
C GLY A 52 -8.96 -3.30 -16.83
N VAL A 53 -8.44 -4.00 -15.82
CA VAL A 53 -9.23 -4.92 -15.00
C VAL A 53 -10.11 -4.12 -14.05
N LYS A 54 -11.40 -4.44 -14.02
CA LYS A 54 -12.37 -3.84 -13.10
C LYS A 54 -12.03 -4.22 -11.66
N ARG A 55 -11.78 -3.22 -10.82
CA ARG A 55 -11.52 -3.36 -9.39
C ARG A 55 -12.62 -2.67 -8.59
N ASN A 56 -13.10 -3.34 -7.55
CA ASN A 56 -14.10 -2.83 -6.62
C ASN A 56 -13.57 -2.75 -5.18
N ARG A 57 -12.26 -2.94 -4.99
CA ARG A 57 -11.57 -2.77 -3.72
C ARG A 57 -10.46 -1.75 -3.91
N ILE A 58 -10.30 -0.86 -2.94
CA ILE A 58 -9.20 0.10 -2.89
C ILE A 58 -8.27 -0.25 -1.74
N ARG A 59 -6.99 0.07 -1.91
CA ARG A 59 -6.04 0.12 -0.79
C ARG A 59 -6.23 1.42 -0.03
N LEU A 60 -6.21 1.32 1.29
CA LEU A 60 -6.30 2.44 2.20
C LEU A 60 -4.91 2.92 2.58
N ASN A 61 -4.75 4.24 2.65
CA ASN A 61 -3.56 4.91 3.15
C ASN A 61 -3.53 4.78 4.68
N TRP A 62 -3.01 3.66 5.17
CA TRP A 62 -2.95 3.32 6.59
C TRP A 62 -1.92 4.14 7.38
N TRP A 63 -1.10 4.96 6.71
CA TRP A 63 -0.04 5.73 7.38
C TRP A 63 -0.45 7.16 7.68
N GLN A 64 -1.25 7.79 6.81
CA GLN A 64 -1.63 9.20 6.97
C GLN A 64 -2.84 9.38 7.89
N SER A 65 -2.83 10.44 8.68
CA SER A 65 -3.92 10.75 9.62
C SER A 65 -5.10 11.48 8.97
N GLN A 66 -6.21 11.58 9.70
CA GLN A 66 -7.38 12.41 9.38
C GLN A 66 -8.11 12.13 8.05
N GLN A 67 -7.95 10.92 7.49
CA GLN A 67 -8.79 10.48 6.39
C GLN A 67 -10.15 10.02 6.91
N THR A 68 -11.23 10.53 6.32
CA THR A 68 -12.60 10.27 6.75
C THR A 68 -13.45 9.66 5.64
N THR A 69 -13.07 9.83 4.37
CA THR A 69 -13.81 9.29 3.23
C THR A 69 -13.04 8.25 2.43
N PHE A 70 -13.76 7.43 1.64
CA PHE A 70 -13.13 6.49 0.70
C PHE A 70 -12.17 7.18 -0.26
N ARG A 71 -12.53 8.36 -0.77
CA ARG A 71 -11.72 9.12 -1.73
C ARG A 71 -10.44 9.67 -1.11
N GLU A 72 -10.53 10.21 0.10
CA GLU A 72 -9.36 10.69 0.86
C GLU A 72 -8.39 9.55 1.15
N ALA A 73 -8.92 8.40 1.57
CA ALA A 73 -8.09 7.27 1.99
C ALA A 73 -7.56 6.40 0.85
N ALA A 74 -8.07 6.54 -0.37
CA ALA A 74 -7.63 5.74 -1.49
C ALA A 74 -6.16 6.02 -1.84
N VAL A 75 -5.35 4.97 -1.85
CA VAL A 75 -4.06 4.95 -2.54
C VAL A 75 -4.33 4.61 -4.00
N ILE A 76 -4.50 5.66 -4.81
CA ILE A 76 -4.82 5.58 -6.23
C ILE A 76 -4.20 6.78 -6.95
N ASP A 77 -3.97 6.64 -8.24
CA ASP A 77 -3.55 7.74 -9.11
C ASP A 77 -4.59 8.87 -9.10
N ASP A 78 -4.13 10.12 -9.07
CA ASP A 78 -5.02 11.28 -8.98
C ASP A 78 -5.95 11.42 -10.18
N SER A 79 -5.53 10.95 -11.37
CA SER A 79 -6.42 10.92 -12.54
C SER A 79 -7.63 10.01 -12.37
N GLN A 80 -7.56 9.02 -11.48
CA GLN A 80 -8.65 8.09 -11.17
C GLN A 80 -9.32 8.39 -9.83
N ARG A 81 -8.74 9.25 -8.99
CA ARG A 81 -9.28 9.55 -7.65
C ARG A 81 -10.74 10.01 -7.69
N HIS A 82 -11.13 10.75 -8.74
CA HIS A 82 -12.52 11.19 -8.93
C HIS A 82 -13.53 10.03 -9.07
N SER A 83 -13.10 8.83 -9.50
CA SER A 83 -13.98 7.66 -9.62
C SER A 83 -14.25 7.00 -8.27
N ILE A 84 -13.50 7.37 -7.23
CA ILE A 84 -13.72 6.87 -5.88
C ILE A 84 -14.83 7.71 -5.21
N PRO A 85 -15.84 7.09 -4.59
CA PRO A 85 -16.91 7.80 -3.92
C PRO A 85 -16.41 8.70 -2.79
N GLU A 86 -16.96 9.90 -2.69
CA GLU A 86 -16.79 10.80 -1.54
C GLU A 86 -17.81 10.42 -0.45
N LEU A 87 -17.63 9.25 0.16
CA LEU A 87 -18.51 8.74 1.20
C LEU A 87 -17.71 8.43 2.47
N PRO A 88 -18.31 8.54 3.66
CA PRO A 88 -17.65 8.20 4.92
C PRO A 88 -17.16 6.75 4.92
N LEU A 89 -15.96 6.53 5.45
CA LEU A 89 -15.47 5.18 5.73
C LEU A 89 -16.24 4.57 6.92
N PRO A 90 -16.52 3.25 6.90
CA PRO A 90 -17.15 2.58 8.03
C PRO A 90 -16.24 2.55 9.26
N GLU A 91 -14.92 2.49 9.04
CA GLU A 91 -13.90 2.51 10.08
C GLU A 91 -12.76 3.42 9.63
N LYS A 92 -12.24 4.23 10.56
CA LYS A 92 -11.11 5.11 10.27
C LYS A 92 -9.87 4.25 9.98
N PRO A 93 -9.10 4.53 8.91
CA PRO A 93 -7.82 3.87 8.69
C PRO A 93 -6.89 4.11 9.88
N PRO A 94 -5.94 3.20 10.13
CA PRO A 94 -4.86 3.46 11.08
C PRO A 94 -4.09 4.73 10.73
N THR A 95 -3.28 5.19 11.68
CA THR A 95 -2.24 6.20 11.46
C THR A 95 -0.92 5.58 11.88
N TYR A 96 0.18 5.98 11.25
CA TYR A 96 1.49 5.42 11.54
C TYR A 96 2.45 6.46 12.12
N ASP A 97 2.95 6.22 13.33
CA ASP A 97 3.94 7.06 14.01
C ASP A 97 5.16 6.27 14.53
N GLY A 98 5.31 5.02 14.11
CA GLY A 98 6.34 4.07 14.58
C GLY A 98 7.76 4.37 14.09
N PRO A 99 8.62 3.34 13.95
CA PRO A 99 9.93 3.47 13.30
C PRO A 99 9.83 3.84 11.81
N LEU A 100 10.95 4.03 11.11
CA LEU A 100 10.92 4.13 9.66
C LEU A 100 10.43 2.80 9.04
N CYS A 101 9.37 2.88 8.25
CA CYS A 101 8.79 1.77 7.51
C CYS A 101 8.95 2.01 6.01
N PHE A 102 9.71 1.14 5.36
CA PHE A 102 9.82 1.09 3.90
C PHE A 102 8.91 -0.02 3.38
N PHE A 103 8.08 0.31 2.39
CA PHE A 103 7.11 -0.65 1.85
C PHE A 103 6.93 -0.49 0.33
N GLY A 104 6.26 -1.46 -0.27
CA GLY A 104 5.93 -1.47 -1.69
C GLY A 104 4.57 -2.11 -1.92
N HIS A 105 4.30 -2.58 -3.15
CA HIS A 105 3.02 -3.18 -3.57
C HIS A 105 1.86 -2.18 -3.75
N TYR A 106 2.12 -0.87 -3.71
CA TYR A 106 1.09 0.16 -3.88
C TYR A 106 1.06 0.77 -5.29
N TRP A 107 1.97 0.38 -6.19
CA TRP A 107 1.98 0.86 -7.58
C TRP A 107 1.84 2.38 -7.69
N MET A 108 2.66 3.12 -6.94
CA MET A 108 2.69 4.58 -6.95
C MET A 108 3.08 5.10 -8.33
N ARG A 109 2.66 6.34 -8.62
CA ARG A 109 2.79 7.01 -9.92
C ARG A 109 3.41 8.39 -9.76
N GLY A 110 3.83 8.95 -10.88
CA GLY A 110 4.44 10.27 -10.92
C GLY A 110 5.88 10.28 -10.43
N THR A 111 6.36 11.47 -10.04
CA THR A 111 7.71 11.67 -9.56
C THR A 111 7.86 11.10 -8.14
N PRO A 112 8.84 10.23 -7.87
CA PRO A 112 9.09 9.71 -6.53
C PRO A 112 9.34 10.80 -5.49
N GLN A 113 8.57 10.76 -4.42
CA GLN A 113 8.62 11.75 -3.33
C GLN A 113 8.31 11.12 -1.97
N ILE A 114 8.82 11.75 -0.91
CA ILE A 114 8.52 11.41 0.47
C ILE A 114 7.31 12.22 0.92
N ILE A 115 6.17 11.54 1.06
CA ILE A 115 4.90 12.16 1.48
C ILE A 115 4.73 12.11 3.00
N HIS A 116 5.21 11.04 3.64
CA HIS A 116 5.10 10.82 5.08
C HIS A 116 6.50 10.66 5.68
N PRO A 117 6.82 11.28 6.83
CA PRO A 117 8.18 11.26 7.39
C PRO A 117 8.64 9.86 7.83
N LYS A 118 7.72 8.93 8.07
CA LYS A 118 8.03 7.60 8.62
C LYS A 118 7.58 6.41 7.79
N ALA A 119 6.74 6.63 6.77
CA ALA A 119 6.13 5.56 5.98
C ALA A 119 6.42 5.83 4.51
N ILE A 120 7.42 5.13 3.98
CA ILE A 120 8.01 5.43 2.68
C ILE A 120 7.67 4.31 1.70
N CYS A 121 6.74 4.59 0.79
CA CYS A 121 6.51 3.69 -0.34
C CYS A 121 7.62 3.87 -1.37
N LEU A 122 8.33 2.80 -1.72
CA LEU A 122 9.36 2.80 -2.77
C LEU A 122 8.88 2.13 -4.07
N ASP A 123 7.65 1.64 -4.10
CA ASP A 123 7.07 1.01 -5.27
C ASP A 123 6.43 2.05 -6.21
N TYR A 124 7.24 2.61 -7.10
CA TYR A 124 6.81 3.54 -8.15
C TYR A 124 6.61 2.85 -9.50
N SER A 125 5.98 1.67 -9.47
CA SER A 125 5.46 0.98 -10.67
C SER A 125 6.49 0.80 -11.79
N VAL A 126 7.74 0.44 -11.47
CA VAL A 126 8.84 0.29 -12.46
C VAL A 126 8.49 -0.59 -13.67
N ALA A 127 7.53 -1.51 -13.51
CA ALA A 127 7.01 -2.35 -14.58
C ALA A 127 6.24 -1.57 -15.68
N LEU A 128 5.70 -0.39 -15.36
CA LEU A 128 5.02 0.50 -16.31
C LEU A 128 6.02 1.34 -17.11
N LYS A 129 5.60 1.84 -18.27
CA LYS A 129 6.45 2.60 -19.20
C LYS A 129 7.07 3.85 -18.57
N ASP A 130 6.32 4.51 -17.70
CA ASP A 130 6.66 5.75 -17.00
C ASP A 130 6.89 5.52 -15.49
N GLY A 131 7.12 4.28 -15.08
CA GLY A 131 7.53 3.94 -13.72
C GLY A 131 8.98 4.27 -13.42
N ALA A 132 9.33 4.23 -12.14
CA ALA A 132 10.68 4.45 -11.64
C ALA A 132 11.12 3.32 -10.70
N LEU A 133 12.41 2.97 -10.76
CA LEU A 133 13.06 2.12 -9.77
C LEU A 133 13.60 3.03 -8.67
N CYS A 134 13.08 2.88 -7.45
CA CYS A 134 13.42 3.74 -6.32
C CYS A 134 14.23 2.98 -5.27
N ALA A 135 15.10 3.70 -4.56
CA ALA A 135 15.79 3.24 -3.38
C ALA A 135 15.93 4.40 -2.37
N TYR A 136 16.01 4.06 -1.09
CA TYR A 136 16.25 5.03 -0.03
C TYR A 136 17.60 4.77 0.64
N GLN A 137 18.46 5.79 0.68
CA GLN A 137 19.79 5.71 1.29
C GLN A 137 19.70 6.03 2.78
N PHE A 138 19.40 5.02 3.60
CA PHE A 138 19.31 5.18 5.04
C PHE A 138 20.66 5.51 5.69
N ARG A 139 20.70 6.53 6.54
CA ARG A 139 21.90 7.04 7.23
C ARG A 139 21.74 7.12 8.75
N GLY A 140 20.77 6.42 9.33
CA GLY A 140 20.52 6.39 10.78
C GLY A 140 19.52 7.44 11.28
N GLU A 141 18.88 8.18 10.38
CA GLU A 141 17.83 9.15 10.70
C GLU A 141 16.55 8.50 11.28
N ILE A 142 15.73 9.28 11.99
CA ILE A 142 14.42 8.82 12.51
C ILE A 142 13.27 9.22 11.58
N ASN A 143 13.43 10.32 10.85
CA ASN A 143 12.48 10.80 9.84
C ASN A 143 13.18 10.82 8.49
N ALA A 144 12.48 10.43 7.44
CA ALA A 144 13.04 10.32 6.13
C ALA A 144 13.32 11.70 5.50
N HIS A 145 14.44 11.80 4.78
CA HIS A 145 14.88 13.01 4.09
C HIS A 145 14.74 12.84 2.57
N GLN A 146 14.14 13.82 1.91
CA GLN A 146 13.90 13.77 0.46
C GLN A 146 15.19 13.56 -0.34
N ASP A 147 16.31 14.15 0.10
CA ASP A 147 17.62 14.02 -0.56
C ASP A 147 18.24 12.62 -0.47
N HIS A 148 17.71 11.75 0.40
CA HIS A 148 18.12 10.35 0.51
C HIS A 148 17.30 9.42 -0.40
N LEU A 149 16.19 9.90 -0.98
CA LEU A 149 15.41 9.17 -1.97
C LEU A 149 16.04 9.30 -3.36
N VAL A 150 16.56 8.18 -3.88
CA VAL A 150 17.14 8.11 -5.22
C VAL A 150 16.32 7.21 -6.12
N TRP A 151 16.28 7.54 -7.41
CA TRP A 151 15.52 6.77 -8.38
C TRP A 151 16.03 6.97 -9.79
N VAL A 152 15.76 5.98 -10.64
CA VAL A 152 16.02 6.03 -12.08
C VAL A 152 14.74 5.67 -12.83
N LYS A 153 14.50 6.34 -13.96
CA LYS A 153 13.43 5.92 -14.88
C LYS A 153 13.91 4.74 -15.71
N LYS A 154 12.96 3.93 -16.17
CA LYS A 154 13.23 2.97 -17.23
C LYS A 154 13.76 3.75 -18.44
N SER A 155 14.99 3.44 -18.87
CA SER A 155 15.54 4.00 -20.10
C SER A 155 14.61 3.63 -21.24
N ALA A 156 14.28 4.59 -22.10
CA ALA A 156 13.64 4.27 -23.37
C ALA A 156 14.62 3.35 -24.12
N THR A 157 14.23 2.12 -24.40
CA THR A 157 14.98 1.28 -25.33
C THR A 157 15.05 2.05 -26.64
N ALA A 158 16.27 2.35 -27.11
CA ALA A 158 16.46 2.86 -28.46
C ALA A 158 15.74 1.89 -29.41
N THR A 159 14.84 2.43 -30.22
CA THR A 159 14.15 1.68 -31.29
C THR A 159 14.94 1.82 -32.56
#